data_AF-A0A6H5HBC8-F1
#
_entry.id   AF-A0A6H5HBC8-F1
#
_cell.length_a   1.000
_cell.length_b   1.000
_cell.length_c   1.000
_cell.angle_alpha   90.00
_cell.angle_beta   90.00
_cell.angle_gamma   90.00
#
_symmetry.space_group_name_H-M   'P 1'
#
loop_
_entity.id
_entity.type
_entity.pdbx_description
1 polymer ?
#
loop_
_entity_poly.entity_id
_entity_poly.type
_entity_poly.pdbx_seq_one_letter_code
_entity_poly.pdbx_strand_id
1 'polypeptide(L)'
;MDTSEDKSDISDKIADKATLEESSRYELEIQLLKSQNEHLITELQSWKSMQQSQGLQHGHHSQQQQPALQTAAGESVLVHPGQMLSSLARKVAQLGTSDSQQPNQALVDNLEESMRKFRGFKIVASVPVCDMCLNYEEQLVQSQKKVSELEKQLVNVERYKEQLAKETVFRKEMEEKFSESKEEHKNQMNCKHCGRIFCLACLQHKITSGPNQRESRVCQLRPSTRGWQGTPGTTWVVGRRADAWNRGLLYFSSLLKMYISR
;
A
#
# COMPACT_ATOMS: atom_id res chain seq x y z
N MET A 1 28.71 -51.77 13.13
CA MET A 1 28.64 -51.11 11.82
C MET A 1 27.53 -50.06 11.94
N ASP A 2 27.93 -48.86 12.35
CA ASP A 2 27.06 -47.70 12.53
C ASP A 2 27.03 -46.90 11.24
N THR A 3 25.87 -46.78 10.61
CA THR A 3 25.66 -46.00 9.37
C THR A 3 24.55 -44.94 9.54
N SER A 4 24.35 -44.43 10.76
CA SER A 4 23.24 -43.54 11.09
C SER A 4 23.59 -42.04 11.10
N GLU A 5 24.87 -41.66 11.03
CA GLU A 5 25.28 -40.24 11.09
C GLU A 5 25.25 -39.51 9.73
N ASP A 6 25.23 -40.20 8.59
CA ASP A 6 25.35 -39.54 7.28
C ASP A 6 24.02 -39.01 6.69
N LYS A 7 22.86 -39.28 7.30
CA LYS A 7 21.55 -38.90 6.73
C LYS A 7 21.12 -37.45 7.03
N SER A 8 21.62 -36.83 8.10
CA SER A 8 21.21 -35.46 8.45
C SER A 8 21.82 -34.41 7.52
N ASP A 9 23.08 -34.58 7.12
CA ASP A 9 23.81 -33.60 6.29
C ASP A 9 23.29 -33.51 4.84
N ILE A 10 22.58 -34.53 4.37
CA ILE A 10 22.01 -34.54 3.01
C ILE A 10 20.71 -33.73 2.96
N SER A 11 19.91 -33.74 4.04
CA SER A 11 18.62 -33.06 4.07
C SER A 11 18.77 -31.54 4.07
N ASP A 12 19.76 -31.01 4.81
CA ASP A 12 20.01 -29.57 4.88
C ASP A 12 20.51 -29.01 3.54
N LYS A 13 21.38 -29.77 2.85
CA LYS A 13 21.87 -29.38 1.50
C LYS A 13 20.77 -29.32 0.44
N ILE A 14 19.69 -30.10 0.59
CA ILE A 14 18.56 -30.07 -0.35
C ILE A 14 17.67 -28.85 -0.09
N ALA A 15 17.46 -28.49 1.18
CA ALA A 15 16.68 -27.31 1.55
C ALA A 15 17.36 -26.00 1.07
N ASP A 16 18.68 -25.90 1.22
CA ASP A 16 19.44 -24.74 0.74
C ASP A 16 19.41 -24.62 -0.80
N LYS A 17 19.39 -25.74 -1.52
CA LYS A 17 19.32 -25.72 -2.99
C LYS A 17 17.95 -25.25 -3.49
N ALA A 18 16.86 -25.70 -2.86
CA ALA A 18 15.50 -25.30 -3.24
C ALA A 18 15.27 -23.79 -3.03
N THR A 19 15.76 -23.25 -1.91
CA THR A 19 15.66 -21.81 -1.63
C THR A 19 16.46 -20.95 -2.60
N LEU A 20 17.61 -21.44 -3.07
CA LEU A 20 18.45 -20.72 -4.04
C LEU A 20 17.86 -20.71 -5.45
N GLU A 21 17.25 -21.82 -5.88
CA GLU A 21 16.52 -21.89 -7.16
C GLU A 21 15.30 -20.97 -7.15
N GLU A 22 14.58 -20.89 -6.03
CA GLU A 22 13.43 -19.99 -5.90
C GLU A 22 13.85 -18.52 -5.90
N SER A 23 14.93 -18.18 -5.20
CA SER A 23 15.50 -16.82 -5.23
C SER A 23 15.92 -16.41 -6.64
N SER A 24 16.51 -17.33 -7.42
CA SER A 24 16.89 -17.06 -8.81
C SER A 24 15.69 -16.78 -9.71
N ARG A 25 14.56 -17.46 -9.46
CA ARG A 25 13.31 -17.24 -10.20
C ARG A 25 12.73 -15.84 -9.93
N TYR A 26 12.69 -15.41 -8.68
CA TYR A 26 12.23 -14.05 -8.33
C TYR A 26 13.14 -12.98 -8.93
N GLU A 27 14.45 -13.22 -8.98
CA GLU A 27 15.40 -12.27 -9.57
C GLU A 27 15.18 -12.07 -11.07
N LEU A 28 14.89 -13.16 -11.81
CA LEU A 28 14.53 -13.10 -13.22
C LEU A 28 13.20 -12.37 -13.46
N GLU A 29 12.19 -12.59 -12.62
CA GLU A 29 10.90 -11.89 -12.70
C GLU A 29 11.06 -10.39 -12.44
N ILE A 30 11.87 -10.01 -11.44
CA ILE A 30 12.21 -8.62 -11.16
C ILE A 30 12.91 -7.98 -12.36
N GLN A 31 13.85 -8.67 -13.02
CA GLN A 31 14.51 -8.16 -14.22
C GLN A 31 13.53 -7.96 -15.38
N LEU A 32 12.61 -8.91 -15.60
CA LEU A 32 11.60 -8.80 -16.65
C LEU A 32 10.69 -7.57 -16.41
N LEU A 33 10.18 -7.41 -15.19
CA LEU A 33 9.34 -6.26 -14.82
C LEU A 33 10.07 -4.91 -14.94
N LYS A 34 11.38 -4.88 -14.64
CA LYS A 34 12.22 -3.68 -14.87
C LYS A 34 12.31 -3.35 -16.36
N SER A 35 12.59 -4.34 -17.21
CA SER A 35 12.69 -4.13 -18.66
C SER A 35 11.36 -3.64 -19.28
N GLN A 36 10.23 -4.17 -18.81
CA GLN A 36 8.90 -3.73 -19.25
C GLN A 36 8.60 -2.28 -18.82
N ASN A 37 8.98 -1.90 -17.59
CA ASN A 37 8.83 -0.51 -17.14
C ASN A 37 9.68 0.46 -17.96
N GLU A 38 10.94 0.11 -18.27
CA GLU A 38 11.79 0.93 -19.14
C GLU A 38 11.20 1.11 -20.54
N HIS A 39 10.60 0.06 -21.10
CA HIS A 39 9.89 0.12 -22.38
C HIS A 39 8.71 1.09 -22.33
N LEU A 40 7.83 0.97 -21.33
CA LEU A 40 6.68 1.85 -21.15
C LEU A 40 7.08 3.31 -20.93
N ILE A 41 8.17 3.56 -20.17
CA ILE A 41 8.72 4.91 -19.99
C ILE A 41 9.16 5.50 -21.33
N THR A 42 9.81 4.70 -22.18
CA THR A 42 10.26 5.12 -23.51
C THR A 42 9.08 5.44 -24.43
N GLU A 43 8.02 4.62 -24.41
CA GLU A 43 6.78 4.90 -25.14
C GLU A 43 6.08 6.18 -24.66
N LEU A 44 5.99 6.40 -23.35
CA LEU A 44 5.42 7.64 -22.81
C LEU A 44 6.22 8.88 -23.25
N GLN A 45 7.55 8.77 -23.29
CA GLN A 45 8.40 9.85 -23.81
C GLN A 45 8.15 10.10 -25.29
N SER A 46 8.03 9.05 -26.11
CA SER A 46 7.79 9.21 -27.55
C SER A 46 6.42 9.84 -27.84
N TRP A 47 5.37 9.43 -27.14
CA TRP A 47 4.04 10.05 -27.22
C TRP A 47 4.05 11.52 -26.81
N LYS A 48 4.79 11.86 -25.75
CA LYS A 48 4.93 13.24 -25.28
C LYS A 48 5.64 14.13 -26.31
N SER A 49 6.71 13.63 -26.93
CA SER A 49 7.40 14.33 -28.03
C SER A 49 6.50 14.52 -29.26
N MET A 50 5.69 13.50 -29.58
CA MET A 50 4.72 13.59 -30.68
C MET A 50 3.67 14.67 -30.42
N GLN A 51 3.10 14.71 -29.21
CA GLN A 51 2.13 15.73 -28.80
C GLN A 51 2.71 17.14 -28.83
N GLN A 52 3.96 17.32 -28.39
CA GLN A 52 4.65 18.61 -28.43
C GLN A 52 4.90 19.09 -29.87
N SER A 53 5.20 18.18 -30.80
CA SER A 53 5.39 18.52 -32.22
C SER A 53 4.07 18.91 -32.92
N GLN A 54 2.95 18.31 -32.54
CA GLN A 54 1.63 18.63 -33.11
C GLN A 54 1.05 19.94 -32.55
N GLY A 55 1.34 20.28 -31.28
CA GLY A 55 0.85 21.51 -30.64
C GLY A 55 1.43 22.81 -31.23
N LEU A 56 2.58 22.76 -31.91
CA LEU A 56 3.22 23.95 -32.51
C LEU A 56 2.56 24.41 -33.82
N GLN A 57 1.70 23.61 -34.45
CA GLN A 57 1.06 24.00 -35.72
C GLN A 57 -0.34 24.64 -35.56
N HIS A 58 -0.91 24.74 -34.35
CA HIS A 58 -2.24 25.33 -34.14
C HIS A 58 -2.25 26.63 -33.31
N GLY A 59 -1.07 27.21 -33.01
CA GLY A 59 -0.95 28.39 -32.15
C GLY A 59 -0.88 29.76 -32.84
N HIS A 60 -0.97 29.86 -34.18
CA HIS A 60 -0.62 31.11 -34.89
C HIS A 60 -1.79 31.95 -35.45
N HIS A 61 -3.06 31.71 -35.08
CA HIS A 61 -4.20 32.45 -35.64
C HIS A 61 -5.06 33.23 -34.65
N SER A 62 -4.47 33.83 -33.61
CA SER A 62 -5.16 34.83 -32.79
C SER A 62 -4.14 35.72 -32.05
N GLN A 63 -3.55 36.66 -32.77
CA GLN A 63 -2.90 37.81 -32.12
C GLN A 63 -3.21 39.07 -32.92
N GLN A 64 -4.42 39.59 -32.73
CA GLN A 64 -4.77 40.95 -33.10
C GLN A 64 -4.90 41.78 -31.82
N GLN A 65 -3.88 42.61 -31.61
CA GLN A 65 -3.87 43.89 -30.90
C GLN A 65 -4.39 43.95 -29.45
N GLN A 66 -3.46 44.04 -28.50
CA GLN A 66 -3.57 45.00 -27.39
C GLN A 66 -2.23 45.71 -27.14
N PRO A 67 -2.23 47.02 -26.87
CA PRO A 67 -1.02 47.83 -26.75
C PRO A 67 -0.37 47.71 -25.37
N ALA A 68 0.94 47.89 -25.37
CA ALA A 68 1.84 47.82 -24.23
C ALA A 68 1.50 48.85 -23.13
N LEU A 69 1.48 48.37 -21.88
CA LEU A 69 1.77 49.19 -20.71
C LEU A 69 2.89 48.53 -19.92
N GLN A 70 4.04 49.20 -19.88
CA GLN A 70 5.18 48.87 -19.03
C GLN A 70 4.88 49.38 -17.61
N THR A 71 5.13 48.60 -16.57
CA THR A 71 6.19 48.91 -15.57
C THR A 71 6.22 47.93 -14.39
N ALA A 72 7.45 47.64 -13.98
CA ALA A 72 7.94 47.37 -12.63
C ALA A 72 7.66 46.01 -11.95
N ALA A 73 8.73 45.20 -11.94
CA ALA A 73 9.34 44.54 -10.78
C ALA A 73 8.41 43.87 -9.75
N GLY A 74 8.43 42.53 -9.76
CA GLY A 74 7.94 41.72 -8.64
C GLY A 74 7.87 40.24 -9.00
N GLU A 75 8.85 39.48 -8.52
CA GLU A 75 8.71 38.11 -8.02
C GLU A 75 7.97 37.07 -8.91
N SER A 76 8.76 36.18 -9.52
CA SER A 76 8.30 35.02 -10.27
C SER A 76 7.57 34.01 -9.37
N VAL A 77 6.26 34.22 -9.17
CA VAL A 77 5.35 33.18 -8.68
C VAL A 77 5.04 32.24 -9.85
N LEU A 78 5.59 31.04 -9.76
CA LEU A 78 5.40 29.93 -10.68
C LEU A 78 3.97 29.38 -10.49
N VAL A 79 2.98 30.03 -11.11
CA VAL A 79 1.56 29.66 -11.03
C VAL A 79 1.36 28.28 -11.67
N HIS A 80 1.14 27.28 -10.82
CA HIS A 80 0.73 25.95 -11.22
C HIS A 80 -0.73 25.97 -11.74
N PRO A 81 -1.12 25.12 -12.71
CA PRO A 81 -2.46 25.10 -13.32
C PRO A 81 -3.63 24.72 -12.38
N GLY A 82 -3.39 24.59 -11.06
CA GLY A 82 -4.37 24.17 -10.07
C GLY A 82 -5.03 25.29 -9.24
N GLN A 83 -4.58 26.54 -9.34
CA GLN A 83 -5.05 27.60 -8.43
C GLN A 83 -6.35 28.31 -8.86
N MET A 84 -6.88 28.07 -10.07
CA MET A 84 -8.15 28.67 -10.49
C MET A 84 -9.40 28.04 -9.84
N LEU A 85 -9.27 26.88 -9.19
CA LEU A 85 -10.40 26.21 -8.54
C LEU A 85 -10.73 26.80 -7.15
N SER A 86 -9.76 27.42 -6.46
CA SER A 86 -9.96 27.90 -5.08
C SER A 86 -10.73 29.21 -4.99
N SER A 87 -10.68 30.06 -6.02
CA SER A 87 -11.47 31.31 -6.08
C SER A 87 -12.93 31.05 -6.48
N LEU A 88 -13.20 29.99 -7.23
CA LEU A 88 -14.56 29.57 -7.56
C LEU A 88 -15.26 28.93 -6.35
N ALA A 89 -14.56 28.08 -5.59
CA ALA A 89 -15.10 27.45 -4.39
C ALA A 89 -15.51 28.46 -3.29
N ARG A 90 -14.72 29.54 -3.10
CA ARG A 90 -15.10 30.61 -2.16
C ARG A 90 -16.28 31.45 -2.64
N LYS A 91 -16.52 31.54 -3.95
CA LYS A 91 -17.65 32.30 -4.50
C LYS A 91 -18.96 31.51 -4.55
N VAL A 92 -18.88 30.17 -4.58
CA VAL A 92 -20.05 29.28 -4.49
C VAL A 92 -20.57 29.16 -3.06
N ALA A 93 -19.69 29.23 -2.04
CA ALA A 93 -20.12 29.23 -0.64
C ALA A 93 -20.87 30.50 -0.19
N GLN A 94 -20.71 31.62 -0.90
CA GLN A 94 -21.43 32.88 -0.61
C GLN A 94 -22.83 32.98 -1.25
N LEU A 95 -23.21 32.03 -2.12
CA LEU A 95 -24.54 32.02 -2.77
C LEU A 95 -25.57 31.18 -2.01
N GLY A 96 -25.22 30.62 -0.85
CA GLY A 96 -26.07 29.68 -0.10
C GLY A 96 -26.96 30.27 1.01
N THR A 97 -26.89 31.58 1.32
CA THR A 97 -27.60 32.15 2.48
C THR A 97 -28.22 33.53 2.22
N SER A 98 -28.86 33.72 1.06
CA SER A 98 -29.69 34.92 0.84
C SER A 98 -31.13 34.50 0.62
N ASP A 99 -31.88 34.60 1.71
CA ASP A 99 -33.33 34.54 1.79
C ASP A 99 -33.89 35.73 0.97
N SER A 100 -34.27 35.47 -0.28
CA SER A 100 -34.99 36.40 -1.15
C SER A 100 -35.84 35.59 -2.11
N GLN A 101 -36.95 35.09 -1.56
CA GLN A 101 -38.07 34.64 -2.36
C GLN A 101 -38.63 35.81 -3.19
N GLN A 102 -38.98 35.49 -4.45
CA GLN A 102 -39.81 36.28 -5.39
C GLN A 102 -39.14 37.48 -6.07
N PRO A 103 -38.55 37.26 -7.26
CA PRO A 103 -39.19 37.87 -8.45
C PRO A 103 -39.18 37.00 -9.73
N ASN A 104 -38.70 35.74 -9.69
CA ASN A 104 -38.60 34.92 -10.91
C ASN A 104 -39.85 34.12 -11.26
N GLN A 105 -40.81 33.93 -10.34
CA GLN A 105 -42.01 33.15 -10.64
C GLN A 105 -42.91 33.83 -11.70
N ALA A 106 -43.11 35.14 -11.58
CA ALA A 106 -43.93 35.90 -12.53
C ALA A 106 -43.35 35.93 -13.95
N LEU A 107 -42.02 35.83 -14.10
CA LEU A 107 -41.37 35.75 -15.41
C LEU A 107 -41.56 34.37 -16.05
N VAL A 108 -41.47 33.31 -15.24
CA VAL A 108 -41.74 31.94 -15.67
C VAL A 108 -43.22 31.78 -16.06
N ASP A 109 -44.13 32.35 -15.28
CA ASP A 109 -45.57 32.31 -15.55
C ASP A 109 -45.93 33.11 -16.82
N ASN A 110 -45.31 34.28 -17.06
CA ASN A 110 -45.51 35.05 -18.30
C ASN A 110 -44.98 34.33 -19.54
N LEU A 111 -43.85 33.63 -19.42
CA LEU A 111 -43.28 32.85 -20.51
C LEU A 111 -44.16 31.63 -20.82
N GLU A 112 -44.71 30.98 -19.79
CA GLU A 112 -45.63 29.85 -19.94
C GLU A 112 -46.97 30.27 -20.57
N GLU A 113 -47.52 31.42 -20.18
CA GLU A 113 -48.73 32.01 -20.77
C GLU A 113 -48.51 32.37 -22.26
N SER A 114 -47.36 32.95 -22.59
CA SER A 114 -47.00 33.31 -23.98
C SER A 114 -46.80 32.06 -24.86
N MET A 115 -46.20 31.00 -24.31
CA MET A 115 -46.10 29.68 -24.94
C MET A 115 -47.47 29.00 -25.15
N ARG A 116 -48.44 29.19 -24.25
CA ARG A 116 -49.80 28.65 -24.40
C ARG A 116 -50.60 29.40 -25.46
N LYS A 117 -50.41 30.71 -25.59
CA LYS A 117 -51.09 31.56 -26.59
C LYS A 117 -50.70 31.23 -28.04
N PHE A 118 -49.51 30.66 -28.26
CA PHE A 118 -49.07 30.18 -29.57
C PHE A 118 -49.67 28.80 -29.97
N ARG A 119 -50.32 28.07 -29.06
CA ARG A 119 -50.91 26.73 -29.34
C ARG A 119 -52.17 26.77 -30.21
N GLY A 120 -52.67 27.95 -30.57
CA GLY A 120 -53.78 28.12 -31.51
C GLY A 120 -53.39 27.95 -32.98
N PHE A 121 -52.09 28.00 -33.31
CA PHE A 121 -51.62 27.62 -34.64
C PHE A 121 -51.43 26.11 -34.68
N LYS A 122 -52.29 25.43 -35.44
CA LYS A 122 -52.03 24.07 -35.93
C LYS A 122 -50.82 24.12 -36.86
N ILE A 123 -49.61 24.24 -36.31
CA ILE A 123 -48.37 23.97 -37.03
C ILE A 123 -48.34 22.45 -37.24
N VAL A 124 -48.96 22.04 -38.34
CA VAL A 124 -48.75 20.73 -38.93
C VAL A 124 -47.35 20.76 -39.54
N ALA A 125 -46.34 20.34 -38.79
CA ALA A 125 -45.08 19.83 -39.30
C ALA A 125 -44.25 19.32 -38.12
N SER A 126 -44.06 18.01 -38.04
CA SER A 126 -42.88 17.44 -37.42
C SER A 126 -41.66 18.10 -38.06
N VAL A 127 -41.09 19.12 -37.42
CA VAL A 127 -39.81 19.66 -37.83
C VAL A 127 -38.82 18.50 -37.72
N PRO A 128 -38.28 17.97 -38.83
CA PRO A 128 -37.32 16.89 -38.74
C PRO A 128 -36.15 17.42 -37.92
N VAL A 129 -35.86 16.76 -36.80
CA VAL A 129 -34.66 17.04 -36.02
C VAL A 129 -33.50 16.88 -36.99
N CYS A 130 -32.68 17.91 -37.11
CA CYS A 130 -31.53 17.87 -38.01
C CYS A 130 -30.64 16.67 -37.66
N ASP A 131 -30.24 15.88 -38.66
CA ASP A 131 -29.36 14.71 -38.45
C ASP A 131 -28.08 15.07 -37.68
N MET A 132 -27.58 16.28 -37.88
CA MET A 132 -26.44 16.80 -37.13
C MET A 132 -26.73 16.89 -35.62
N CYS A 133 -27.93 17.34 -35.23
CA CYS A 133 -28.34 17.43 -33.84
C CYS A 133 -28.47 16.04 -33.19
N LEU A 134 -29.00 15.06 -33.92
CA LEU A 134 -29.08 13.67 -33.44
C LEU A 134 -27.70 13.09 -33.15
N ASN A 135 -26.73 13.32 -34.05
CA ASN A 135 -25.35 12.87 -33.86
C ASN A 135 -24.68 13.55 -32.64
N TYR A 136 -24.89 14.85 -32.45
CA TYR A 136 -24.35 15.56 -31.29
C TYR A 136 -24.99 15.09 -29.98
N GLU A 137 -26.30 14.83 -29.98
CA GLU A 137 -26.99 14.27 -28.82
C GLU A 137 -26.43 12.90 -28.47
N GLU A 138 -26.21 12.03 -29.46
CA GLU A 138 -25.58 10.73 -29.24
C GLU A 138 -24.16 10.87 -28.67
N GLN A 139 -23.33 11.75 -29.24
CA GLN A 139 -21.97 11.99 -28.76
C GLN A 139 -21.94 12.54 -27.34
N LEU A 140 -22.88 13.42 -26.98
CA LEU A 140 -23.03 13.95 -25.62
C LEU A 140 -23.42 12.84 -24.65
N VAL A 141 -24.39 12.00 -25.00
CA VAL A 141 -24.81 10.87 -24.16
C VAL A 141 -23.66 9.87 -23.98
N GLN A 142 -22.90 9.57 -25.04
CA GLN A 142 -21.72 8.70 -24.95
C GLN A 142 -20.64 9.30 -24.03
N SER A 143 -20.40 10.60 -24.14
CA SER A 143 -19.43 11.32 -23.31
C SER A 143 -19.87 11.32 -21.83
N GLN A 144 -21.14 11.58 -21.54
CA GLN A 144 -21.71 11.52 -20.19
C GLN A 144 -21.59 10.11 -19.58
N LYS A 145 -21.90 9.06 -20.36
CA LYS A 145 -21.72 7.67 -19.93
C LYS A 145 -20.27 7.36 -19.59
N LYS A 146 -19.32 7.83 -20.41
CA LYS A 146 -17.89 7.64 -20.18
C LYS A 146 -17.42 8.35 -18.91
N VAL A 147 -17.90 9.57 -18.65
CA VAL A 147 -17.59 10.29 -17.40
C VAL A 147 -18.11 9.50 -16.19
N SER A 148 -19.37 9.05 -16.21
CA SER A 148 -19.95 8.26 -15.12
C SER A 148 -19.20 6.94 -14.88
N GLU A 149 -18.70 6.29 -15.94
CA GLU A 149 -17.90 5.08 -15.81
C GLU A 149 -16.52 5.36 -15.19
N LEU A 150 -15.84 6.41 -15.65
CA LEU A 150 -14.55 6.83 -15.09
C LEU A 150 -14.67 7.25 -13.61
N GLU A 151 -15.76 7.91 -13.23
CA GLU A 151 -16.04 8.26 -11.84
C GLU A 151 -16.17 7.00 -10.95
N LYS A 152 -16.88 5.97 -11.42
CA LYS A 152 -16.96 4.68 -10.71
C LYS A 152 -15.59 4.01 -10.58
N GLN A 153 -14.78 4.07 -11.63
CA GLN A 153 -13.42 3.53 -11.60
C GLN A 153 -12.53 4.27 -10.60
N LEU A 154 -12.64 5.60 -10.52
CA LEU A 154 -11.91 6.40 -9.53
C LEU A 154 -12.26 5.99 -8.10
N VAL A 155 -13.55 5.82 -7.78
CA VAL A 155 -13.99 5.34 -6.46
C VAL A 155 -13.40 3.96 -6.12
N ASN A 156 -13.33 3.05 -7.10
CA ASN A 156 -12.72 1.74 -6.87
C ASN A 156 -11.20 1.85 -6.63
N VAL A 157 -10.50 2.69 -7.40
CA VAL A 157 -9.06 2.93 -7.20
C VAL A 157 -8.78 3.53 -5.83
N GLU A 158 -9.60 4.47 -5.37
CA GLU A 158 -9.49 5.05 -4.02
C GLU A 158 -9.66 3.98 -2.94
N ARG A 159 -10.66 3.10 -3.08
CA ARG A 159 -10.84 1.96 -2.15
C ARG A 159 -9.62 1.04 -2.12
N TYR A 160 -9.04 0.71 -3.28
CA TYR A 160 -7.84 -0.12 -3.34
C TYR A 160 -6.61 0.57 -2.72
N LYS A 161 -6.46 1.88 -2.91
CA LYS A 161 -5.41 2.66 -2.25
C LYS A 161 -5.53 2.61 -0.73
N GLU A 162 -6.75 2.74 -0.20
CA GLU A 162 -6.98 2.61 1.24
C GLU A 162 -6.67 1.21 1.77
N GLN A 163 -7.05 0.16 1.05
CA GLN A 163 -6.72 -1.22 1.42
C GLN A 163 -5.21 -1.46 1.45
N LEU A 164 -4.49 -0.97 0.43
CA LEU A 164 -3.03 -1.08 0.37
C LEU A 164 -2.34 -0.29 1.50
N ALA A 165 -2.87 0.88 1.84
CA ALA A 165 -2.37 1.66 2.97
C ALA A 165 -2.55 0.92 4.30
N LYS A 166 -3.72 0.30 4.53
CA LYS A 166 -3.98 -0.51 5.73
C LYS A 166 -3.05 -1.72 5.82
N GLU A 167 -2.84 -2.44 4.72
CA GLU A 167 -1.92 -3.59 4.68
C GLU A 167 -0.46 -3.16 4.95
N THR A 168 -0.05 -2.01 4.42
CA THR A 168 1.29 -1.46 4.67
C THR A 168 1.49 -1.15 6.16
N VAL A 169 0.50 -0.60 6.84
CA VAL A 169 0.54 -0.36 8.29
C VAL A 169 0.61 -1.69 9.04
N PHE A 170 -0.25 -2.65 8.68
CA PHE A 170 -0.27 -3.97 9.32
C PHE A 170 1.07 -4.72 9.19
N ARG A 171 1.70 -4.67 8.00
CA ARG A 171 3.02 -5.29 7.78
C ARG A 171 4.11 -4.66 8.64
N LYS A 172 4.11 -3.32 8.79
CA LYS A 172 5.06 -2.62 9.66
C LYS A 172 4.86 -3.00 11.12
N GLU A 173 3.63 -3.02 11.61
CA GLU A 173 3.32 -3.44 12.98
C GLU A 173 3.72 -4.90 13.26
N MET A 174 3.52 -5.78 12.29
CA MET A 174 3.97 -7.18 12.38
C MET A 174 5.50 -7.29 12.42
N GLU A 175 6.20 -6.54 11.57
CA GLU A 175 7.67 -6.52 11.54
C GLU A 175 8.28 -5.96 12.82
N GLU A 176 7.67 -4.91 13.39
CA GLU A 176 8.06 -4.33 14.68
C GLU A 176 7.88 -5.35 15.81
N LYS A 177 6.70 -5.96 15.95
CA LYS A 177 6.45 -7.01 16.96
C LYS A 177 7.38 -8.20 16.82
N PHE A 178 7.67 -8.60 15.59
CA PHE A 178 8.61 -9.68 15.32
C PHE A 178 10.03 -9.28 15.76
N SER A 179 10.44 -8.04 15.49
CA SER A 179 11.74 -7.51 15.90
C SER A 179 11.88 -7.39 17.41
N GLU A 180 10.84 -6.89 18.10
CA GLU A 180 10.78 -6.83 19.56
C GLU A 180 10.93 -8.23 20.17
N SER A 181 10.14 -9.20 19.71
CA SER A 181 10.21 -10.58 20.18
C SER A 181 11.60 -11.20 19.94
N LYS A 182 12.20 -10.93 18.77
CA LYS A 182 13.55 -11.40 18.46
C LYS A 182 14.59 -10.84 19.42
N GLU A 183 14.52 -9.54 19.77
CA GLU A 183 15.42 -8.93 20.74
C GLU A 183 15.21 -9.48 22.17
N GLU A 184 13.95 -9.75 22.57
CA GLU A 184 13.66 -10.44 23.83
C GLU A 184 14.28 -11.84 23.88
N HIS A 185 14.23 -12.58 22.77
CA HIS A 185 14.81 -13.90 22.66
C HIS A 185 16.35 -13.90 22.64
N LYS A 186 17.00 -12.89 22.04
CA LYS A 186 18.48 -12.75 22.09
C LYS A 186 19.00 -12.58 23.52
N ASN A 187 18.20 -12.00 24.40
CA ASN A 187 18.54 -11.80 25.80
C ASN A 187 18.31 -13.05 26.68
N GLN A 188 18.04 -14.20 26.07
CA GLN A 188 17.92 -15.47 26.76
C GLN A 188 19.30 -16.08 27.06
N MET A 189 19.54 -16.37 28.33
CA MET A 189 20.78 -16.94 28.83
C MET A 189 20.52 -18.32 29.43
N ASN A 190 21.40 -19.29 29.14
CA ASN A 190 21.36 -20.59 29.80
C ASN A 190 21.92 -20.49 31.22
N CYS A 191 21.15 -20.95 32.20
CA CYS A 191 21.59 -21.07 33.58
C CYS A 191 22.72 -22.11 33.70
N LYS A 192 23.84 -21.74 34.33
CA LYS A 192 24.97 -22.67 34.53
C LYS A 192 24.70 -23.77 35.56
N HIS A 193 23.73 -23.59 36.47
CA HIS A 193 23.36 -24.60 37.46
C HIS A 193 22.49 -25.73 36.87
N CYS A 194 21.51 -25.41 36.01
CA CYS A 194 20.52 -26.40 35.55
C CYS A 194 20.37 -26.51 34.02
N GLY A 195 21.12 -25.73 33.24
CA GLY A 195 21.10 -25.72 31.78
C GLY A 195 19.85 -25.15 31.13
N ARG A 196 18.81 -24.79 31.91
CA ARG A 196 17.57 -24.20 31.40
C ARG A 196 17.80 -22.76 30.92
N ILE A 197 17.05 -22.37 29.89
CA ILE A 197 17.09 -21.04 29.30
C ILE A 197 16.20 -20.11 30.13
N PHE A 198 16.72 -18.94 30.49
CA PHE A 198 16.00 -17.92 31.24
C PHE A 198 16.20 -16.56 30.59
N CYS A 199 15.24 -15.66 30.79
CA CYS A 199 15.41 -14.25 30.44
C CYS A 199 16.50 -13.59 31.30
N LEU A 200 17.18 -12.56 30.78
CA LEU A 200 18.20 -11.82 31.55
C LEU A 200 17.66 -11.28 32.89
N ALA A 201 16.42 -10.79 32.89
CA ALA A 201 15.73 -10.27 34.08
C ALA A 201 15.40 -11.35 35.11
N CYS A 202 15.28 -12.62 34.67
CA CYS A 202 14.98 -13.78 35.50
C CYS A 202 16.27 -14.35 36.14
N LEU A 203 17.42 -14.10 35.52
CA LEU A 203 18.74 -14.64 35.89
C LEU A 203 19.60 -13.55 36.58
N GLN A 204 19.09 -13.00 37.68
CA GLN A 204 19.76 -11.92 38.43
C GLN A 204 20.86 -12.41 39.36
N HIS A 205 20.79 -13.67 39.81
CA HIS A 205 21.75 -14.19 40.78
C HIS A 205 23.11 -14.51 40.13
N LYS A 206 24.15 -13.83 40.60
CA LYS A 206 25.54 -14.01 40.19
C LYS A 206 26.31 -14.72 41.30
N ILE A 207 27.07 -15.75 40.93
CA ILE A 207 28.02 -16.43 41.82
C ILE A 207 29.40 -16.40 41.15
N THR A 208 30.44 -16.10 41.92
CA THR A 208 31.82 -16.26 41.46
C THR A 208 32.25 -17.70 41.66
N SER A 209 32.80 -18.34 40.63
CA SER A 209 33.27 -19.73 40.72
C SER A 209 34.59 -19.94 39.96
N GLY A 210 35.36 -20.94 40.40
CA GLY A 210 36.65 -21.32 39.82
C GLY A 210 37.86 -20.49 40.28
N PRO A 211 39.08 -20.88 39.86
CA PRO A 211 40.35 -20.27 40.31
C PRO A 211 40.47 -18.77 40.00
N ASN A 212 39.80 -18.32 38.94
CA ASN A 212 39.81 -16.92 38.49
C ASN A 212 38.58 -16.11 38.94
N GLN A 213 37.77 -16.66 39.86
CA GLN A 213 36.54 -16.04 40.38
C GLN A 213 35.62 -15.42 39.31
N ARG A 214 35.49 -16.06 38.14
CA ARG A 214 34.63 -15.52 37.06
C ARG A 214 33.17 -15.55 37.49
N GLU A 215 32.46 -14.45 37.24
CA GLU A 215 31.02 -14.37 37.50
C GLU A 215 30.26 -15.33 36.58
N SER A 216 29.40 -16.16 37.19
CA SER A 216 28.45 -17.02 36.49
C SER A 216 27.05 -16.73 36.99
N ARG A 217 26.11 -16.56 36.06
CA ARG A 217 24.70 -16.37 36.41
C ARG A 217 24.01 -17.74 36.60
N VAL A 218 23.32 -17.91 37.71
CA VAL A 218 22.62 -19.16 38.06
C VAL A 218 21.19 -18.88 38.51
N CYS A 219 20.30 -19.87 38.42
CA CYS A 219 18.94 -19.76 38.92
C CYS A 219 18.90 -19.89 40.44
N GLN A 220 17.98 -19.17 41.09
CA GLN A 220 17.76 -19.19 42.55
C GLN A 220 16.98 -20.42 43.05
N LEU A 221 16.52 -21.28 42.15
CA LEU A 221 15.81 -22.50 42.53
C LEU A 221 16.71 -23.33 43.45
N ARG A 222 16.30 -23.45 44.72
CA ARG A 222 16.75 -24.55 45.59
C ARG A 222 16.63 -25.83 44.77
N PRO A 223 17.62 -26.74 44.81
CA PRO A 223 17.45 -28.06 44.25
C PRO A 223 16.16 -28.63 44.85
N SER A 224 15.12 -28.73 44.03
CA SER A 224 13.92 -29.46 44.42
C SER A 224 14.42 -30.87 44.63
N THR A 225 14.46 -31.32 45.88
CA THR A 225 14.89 -32.65 46.32
C THR A 225 14.06 -33.79 45.72
N ARG A 226 13.13 -33.50 44.81
CA ARG A 226 12.41 -34.49 44.02
C ARG A 226 13.32 -35.01 42.90
N GLY A 227 14.09 -36.05 43.23
CA GLY A 227 14.45 -37.09 42.26
C GLY A 227 15.93 -37.31 41.96
N TRP A 228 16.88 -36.84 42.77
CA TRP A 228 18.27 -37.29 42.65
C TRP A 228 18.45 -38.61 43.41
N GLN A 229 17.95 -39.71 42.83
CA GLN A 229 18.40 -41.07 43.18
C GLN A 229 19.43 -41.49 42.12
N GLY A 230 20.57 -40.79 42.10
CA GLY A 230 21.73 -41.19 41.33
C GLY A 230 22.54 -42.17 42.16
N THR A 231 22.51 -43.45 41.80
CA THR A 231 23.45 -44.44 42.32
C THR A 231 24.89 -44.01 41.98
N PRO A 232 25.85 -44.18 42.90
CA PRO A 232 27.24 -43.84 42.63
C PRO A 232 27.81 -44.84 41.62
N GLY A 233 28.03 -44.41 40.37
CA GLY A 233 28.74 -45.22 39.37
C GLY A 233 28.42 -44.95 37.90
N THR A 234 27.34 -44.22 37.58
CA THR A 234 26.93 -44.06 36.18
C THR A 234 27.51 -42.78 35.56
N THR A 235 28.39 -42.98 34.58
CA THR A 235 28.94 -41.95 33.69
C THR A 235 27.84 -41.08 33.07
N TRP A 236 28.07 -39.77 33.08
CA TRP A 236 27.18 -38.75 32.55
C TRP A 236 26.94 -38.92 31.05
N VAL A 237 25.80 -39.49 30.66
CA VAL A 237 25.32 -39.38 29.28
C VAL A 237 24.61 -38.04 29.15
N VAL A 238 25.27 -37.10 28.46
CA VAL A 238 24.70 -35.80 28.09
C VAL A 238 23.55 -36.06 27.12
N GLY A 239 22.33 -36.20 27.64
CA GLY A 239 21.11 -36.31 26.84
C GLY A 239 20.90 -35.04 26.03
N ARG A 240 21.17 -35.12 24.72
CA ARG A 240 20.92 -34.08 23.72
C ARG A 240 19.44 -33.68 23.77
N ARG A 241 19.18 -32.44 24.15
CA ARG A 241 17.83 -31.88 24.32
C ARG A 241 17.44 -31.12 23.05
N ALA A 242 17.02 -31.86 22.03
CA ALA A 242 16.60 -31.33 20.72
C ALA A 242 15.11 -30.89 20.68
N ASP A 243 14.33 -31.08 21.75
CA ASP A 243 12.86 -31.04 21.65
C ASP A 243 12.18 -29.67 21.82
N ALA A 244 12.94 -28.58 21.99
CA ALA A 244 12.37 -27.25 22.21
C ALA A 244 12.19 -26.45 20.91
N TRP A 245 13.04 -26.64 19.91
CA TRP A 245 12.99 -25.88 18.66
C TRP A 245 11.89 -26.36 17.71
N ASN A 246 11.54 -27.66 17.74
CA ASN A 246 10.53 -28.22 16.84
C ASN A 246 9.09 -27.75 17.11
N ARG A 247 8.78 -27.25 18.31
CA ARG A 247 7.42 -26.72 18.59
C ARG A 247 7.19 -25.32 18.02
N GLY A 248 8.25 -24.51 17.90
CA GLY A 248 8.14 -23.16 17.31
C GLY A 248 7.87 -23.21 15.81
N LEU A 249 8.53 -24.12 15.08
CA LEU A 249 8.35 -24.30 13.63
C LEU A 249 6.95 -24.79 13.26
N LEU A 250 6.31 -25.62 14.10
CA LEU A 250 4.95 -26.10 13.88
C LEU A 250 3.88 -25.00 14.03
N TYR A 251 4.10 -24.04 14.93
CA TYR A 251 3.22 -22.87 15.06
C TYR A 251 3.34 -21.91 13.88
N PHE A 252 4.57 -21.67 13.40
CA PHE A 252 4.82 -20.81 12.25
C PHE A 252 4.22 -21.41 10.95
N SER A 253 4.35 -22.72 10.75
CA SER A 253 3.75 -23.42 9.59
C SER A 253 2.21 -23.37 9.60
N SER A 254 1.59 -23.43 10.78
CA SER A 254 0.12 -23.36 10.90
C SER A 254 -0.42 -21.95 10.61
N LEU A 255 0.27 -20.90 11.08
CA LEU A 255 -0.10 -19.51 10.80
C LEU A 255 0.09 -19.15 9.32
N LEU A 256 1.18 -19.63 8.70
CA LEU A 256 1.44 -19.39 7.28
C LEU A 256 0.39 -20.07 6.38
N LYS A 257 -0.03 -21.30 6.70
CA LYS A 257 -1.12 -21.98 5.97
C LYS A 257 -2.45 -21.24 6.10
N MET A 258 -2.73 -20.65 7.26
CA MET A 258 -3.98 -19.91 7.46
C MET A 258 -4.01 -18.57 6.70
N TYR A 259 -2.84 -17.95 6.50
CA TYR A 259 -2.71 -16.71 5.73
C TYR A 259 -2.78 -16.94 4.21
N ILE A 260 -2.25 -18.06 3.71
CA ILE A 260 -2.30 -18.42 2.26
C ILE A 260 -3.71 -18.85 1.82
N SER A 261 -4.56 -19.33 2.73
CA SER A 261 -5.94 -19.74 2.42
C SER A 261 -6.99 -18.63 2.52
N ARG A 262 -6.60 -17.37 2.69
CA ARG A 262 -7.49 -16.20 2.67
C ARG A 262 -7.25 -15.36 1.43
#